data_AF-A0A5J4E2F7-F1
#
_entry.id   AF-A0A5J4E2F7-F1
#
_cell.length_a   1.000
_cell.length_b   1.000
_cell.length_c   1.000
_cell.angle_alpha   90.00
_cell.angle_beta   90.00
_cell.angle_gamma   90.00
#
_symmetry.space_group_name_H-M   'P 1'
#
loop_
_entity.id
_entity.type
_entity.pdbx_description
1 polymer ?
#
loop_
_entity_poly.entity_id
_entity_poly.type
_entity_poly.pdbx_seq_one_letter_code
_entity_poly.pdbx_strand_id
1 'polypeptide(L)'
;MFAADGAAAARLIPKIRKGIKAYPYDERGDYRLWPGPNSNTFVAAVLAAVPEIHTALPPTALGKDFPHDGRWIGLTPSRTGFRFSLGGYLGLTVGWVEGLEINVLGLVVGIDVRRPGIKLPGFGRIGV
;
A
#
# COMPACT_ATOMS: atom_id res chain seq x y z
N MET A 1 -6.93 10.00 8.54
CA MET A 1 -6.26 10.57 7.34
C MET A 1 -4.85 10.98 7.77
N PHE A 2 -3.82 10.77 6.94
CA PHE A 2 -2.46 11.26 7.25
C PHE A 2 -2.30 12.68 6.69
N ALA A 3 -1.75 13.58 7.48
CA ALA A 3 -1.36 14.93 7.08
C ALA A 3 -0.08 15.31 7.82
N ALA A 4 0.77 16.08 7.17
CA ALA A 4 1.98 16.64 7.77
C ALA A 4 2.24 18.03 7.18
N ASP A 5 2.69 18.94 8.03
CA ASP A 5 3.03 20.33 7.70
C ASP A 5 4.35 20.74 8.37
N GLY A 6 4.81 21.95 8.05
CA GLY A 6 6.00 22.57 8.64
C GLY A 6 7.24 21.65 8.65
N ALA A 7 7.87 21.54 9.81
CA ALA A 7 9.09 20.75 9.98
C ALA A 7 8.89 19.24 9.71
N ALA A 8 7.69 18.70 9.96
CA ALA A 8 7.39 17.31 9.67
C ALA A 8 7.36 17.05 8.17
N ALA A 9 6.65 17.90 7.41
CA ALA A 9 6.63 17.83 5.95
C ALA A 9 8.02 18.03 5.35
N ALA A 10 8.79 19.00 5.85
CA ALA A 10 10.15 19.28 5.38
C ALA A 10 11.10 18.07 5.51
N ARG A 11 10.94 17.24 6.56
CA ARG A 11 11.70 16.00 6.73
C ARG A 11 11.24 14.87 5.80
N LEU A 12 9.95 14.80 5.49
CA LEU A 12 9.37 13.73 4.68
C LEU A 12 9.54 13.95 3.18
N ILE A 13 9.41 15.18 2.69
CA ILE A 13 9.46 15.52 1.26
C ILE A 13 10.71 14.96 0.56
N PRO A 14 11.95 15.10 1.09
CA PRO A 14 13.13 14.53 0.45
C PRO A 14 13.08 12.99 0.35
N LYS A 15 12.55 12.31 1.36
CA LYS A 15 12.40 10.84 1.37
C LYS A 15 11.36 10.39 0.35
N ILE A 16 10.22 11.10 0.27
CA ILE A 16 9.18 10.86 -0.74
C ILE A 16 9.78 11.03 -2.14
N ARG A 17 10.48 12.13 -2.40
CA ARG A 17 11.16 12.38 -3.70
C ARG A 17 12.17 11.29 -4.04
N LYS A 18 12.92 10.78 -3.05
CA LYS A 18 13.83 9.64 -3.25
C LYS A 18 13.06 8.37 -3.61
N GLY A 19 11.95 8.09 -2.92
CA GLY A 19 11.07 6.96 -3.22
C GLY A 19 10.48 7.03 -4.63
N ILE A 20 10.03 8.22 -5.06
CA ILE A 20 9.55 8.46 -6.43
C ILE A 20 10.65 8.15 -7.46
N LYS A 21 11.87 8.68 -7.24
CA LYS A 21 13.01 8.45 -8.14
C LYS A 21 13.50 7.00 -8.20
N ALA A 22 13.20 6.21 -7.18
CA ALA A 22 13.62 4.81 -7.08
C ALA A 22 12.51 3.84 -7.51
N TYR A 23 11.38 4.34 -8.01
CA TYR A 23 10.27 3.50 -8.45
C TYR A 23 10.66 2.72 -9.71
N PRO A 24 10.54 1.38 -9.72
CA PRO A 24 11.08 0.55 -10.79
C PRO A 24 10.23 0.48 -12.07
N TYR A 25 9.05 1.11 -12.09
CA TYR A 25 8.12 1.07 -13.22
C TYR A 25 7.83 2.47 -13.75
N ASP A 26 8.87 3.15 -14.24
CA ASP A 26 8.81 4.52 -14.76
C ASP A 26 8.98 4.60 -16.29
N GLU A 27 9.09 3.46 -16.98
CA GLU A 27 9.25 3.42 -18.43
C GLU A 27 7.91 3.40 -19.18
N ARG A 28 7.96 3.81 -20.45
CA ARG A 28 6.80 3.76 -21.34
C ARG A 28 6.42 2.32 -21.61
N GLY A 29 5.25 1.91 -21.12
CA GLY A 29 4.68 0.58 -21.34
C GLY A 29 4.59 -0.26 -20.08
N ASP A 30 5.23 0.15 -18.98
CA ASP A 30 5.14 -0.56 -17.71
C ASP A 30 3.72 -0.52 -17.12
N TYR A 31 3.04 0.61 -17.30
CA TYR A 31 1.71 0.81 -16.73
C TYR A 31 0.70 -0.22 -17.26
N ARG A 32 0.09 -0.97 -16.35
CA ARG A 32 -0.99 -1.92 -16.64
C ARG A 32 -2.10 -1.76 -15.61
N LEU A 33 -3.33 -1.58 -16.09
CA LEU A 33 -4.50 -1.28 -15.25
C LEU A 33 -4.69 -2.30 -14.12
N TRP A 34 -4.78 -3.59 -14.47
CA TRP A 34 -4.83 -4.70 -13.52
C TRP A 34 -4.56 -6.06 -14.23
N PRO A 35 -3.94 -7.03 -13.55
CA PRO A 35 -2.98 -6.81 -12.49
C PRO A 35 -1.68 -6.31 -13.10
N GLY A 36 -1.02 -5.37 -12.46
CA GLY A 36 0.20 -4.78 -12.98
C GLY A 36 0.52 -3.51 -12.23
N PRO A 37 1.72 -2.96 -12.43
CA PRO A 37 2.04 -1.69 -11.82
C PRO A 37 1.10 -0.63 -12.39
N ASN A 38 0.34 -0.01 -11.50
CA ASN A 38 -0.57 1.09 -11.78
C ASN A 38 -0.35 2.24 -10.77
N SER A 39 -1.22 3.24 -10.76
CA SER A 39 -1.09 4.39 -9.86
C SER A 39 -1.13 3.99 -8.37
N ASN A 40 -1.91 2.98 -7.99
CA ASN A 40 -1.95 2.48 -6.62
C ASN A 40 -0.70 1.67 -6.27
N THR A 41 -0.14 0.92 -7.23
CA THR A 41 1.17 0.27 -7.06
C THR A 41 2.27 1.29 -6.82
N PHE A 42 2.26 2.40 -7.56
CA PHE A 42 3.19 3.51 -7.36
C PHE A 42 3.07 4.10 -5.96
N VAL A 43 1.86 4.45 -5.51
CA VAL A 43 1.66 4.99 -4.17
C VAL A 43 2.08 3.98 -3.09
N ALA A 44 1.81 2.69 -3.28
CA ALA A 44 2.24 1.64 -2.36
C ALA A 44 3.78 1.57 -2.26
N ALA A 45 4.49 1.67 -3.39
CA ALA A 45 5.96 1.68 -3.43
C ALA A 45 6.55 2.93 -2.74
N VAL A 46 5.97 4.11 -2.98
CA VAL A 46 6.40 5.36 -2.33
C VAL A 46 6.17 5.29 -0.82
N LEU A 47 5.03 4.75 -0.36
CA LEU A 47 4.78 4.55 1.07
C LEU A 47 5.76 3.55 1.69
N ALA A 48 6.11 2.48 0.97
CA ALA A 48 7.11 1.50 1.44
C ALA A 48 8.54 2.10 1.55
N ALA A 49 8.84 3.13 0.77
CA ALA A 49 10.09 3.88 0.87
C ALA A 49 10.12 4.86 2.07
N VAL A 50 8.95 5.23 2.63
CA VAL A 50 8.81 6.20 3.72
C VAL A 50 7.89 5.64 4.83
N PRO A 51 8.28 4.54 5.50
CA PRO A 51 7.42 3.80 6.44
C PRO A 51 6.93 4.62 7.65
N GLU A 52 7.68 5.64 8.02
CA GLU A 52 7.39 6.63 9.07
C GLU A 52 6.12 7.48 8.83
N ILE A 53 5.53 7.43 7.63
CA ILE A 53 4.21 8.02 7.36
C ILE A 53 3.08 7.23 8.07
N HIS A 54 3.32 5.97 8.44
CA HIS A 54 2.39 5.11 9.19
C HIS A 54 0.94 5.12 8.66
N THR A 55 0.81 5.15 7.33
CA THR A 55 -0.46 5.12 6.60
C THR A 55 -0.47 3.98 5.59
N ALA A 56 -1.66 3.45 5.35
CA ALA A 56 -1.92 2.42 4.36
C ALA A 56 -2.88 2.95 3.29
N LEU A 57 -2.78 2.41 2.08
CA LEU A 57 -3.76 2.65 1.03
C LEU A 57 -5.14 2.07 1.43
N PRO A 58 -6.25 2.69 1.00
CA PRO A 58 -7.58 2.17 1.30
C PRO A 58 -7.81 0.82 0.60
N PRO A 59 -8.73 -0.02 1.12
CA PRO A 59 -9.06 -1.30 0.48
C PRO A 59 -9.72 -1.13 -0.90
N THR A 60 -10.17 0.08 -1.26
CA THR A 60 -10.69 0.43 -2.59
C THR A 60 -9.59 0.75 -3.61
N ALA A 61 -8.32 0.80 -3.21
CA ALA A 61 -7.20 1.07 -4.09
C ALA A 61 -6.81 -0.18 -4.91
N LEU A 62 -7.55 -0.44 -5.99
CA LEU A 62 -7.31 -1.59 -6.87
C LEU A 62 -5.86 -1.63 -7.39
N GLY A 63 -5.16 -2.74 -7.14
CA GLY A 63 -3.74 -2.91 -7.51
C GLY A 63 -2.72 -2.49 -6.45
N LYS A 64 -3.14 -2.03 -5.26
CA LYS A 64 -2.23 -1.72 -4.14
C LYS A 64 -1.37 -2.92 -3.69
N ASP A 65 -1.87 -4.13 -3.91
CA ASP A 65 -1.23 -5.38 -3.47
C ASP A 65 -0.33 -6.00 -4.56
N PHE A 66 -0.15 -5.34 -5.70
CA PHE A 66 0.80 -5.81 -6.71
C PHE A 66 2.24 -5.80 -6.14
N PRO A 67 3.02 -6.89 -6.31
CA PRO A 67 4.37 -6.99 -5.75
C PRO A 67 5.37 -6.17 -6.56
N HIS A 68 5.42 -4.86 -6.32
CA HIS A 68 6.29 -3.93 -7.06
C HIS A 68 7.80 -4.19 -6.91
N ASP A 69 8.20 -4.98 -5.92
CA ASP A 69 9.56 -5.44 -5.67
C ASP A 69 9.83 -6.83 -6.26
N GLY A 70 8.88 -7.39 -7.01
CA GLY A 70 8.95 -8.74 -7.60
C GLY A 70 8.84 -9.89 -6.60
N ARG A 71 8.74 -9.61 -5.29
CA ARG A 71 8.75 -10.63 -4.24
C ARG A 71 7.33 -11.03 -3.88
N TRP A 72 7.12 -12.34 -3.76
CA TRP A 72 5.84 -12.89 -3.32
C TRP A 72 5.59 -12.64 -1.84
N ILE A 73 6.64 -12.57 -1.03
CA ILE A 73 6.60 -12.29 0.41
C ILE A 73 7.48 -11.08 0.69
N GLY A 74 7.00 -10.17 1.54
CA GLY A 74 7.76 -9.01 1.97
C GLY A 74 7.20 -8.37 3.23
N LEU A 75 7.82 -7.28 3.66
CA LEU A 75 7.25 -6.44 4.72
C LEU A 75 6.07 -5.63 4.16
N THR A 76 5.13 -5.26 5.04
CA THR A 76 4.12 -4.26 4.68
C THR A 76 4.77 -2.88 4.41
N PRO A 77 4.12 -1.96 3.67
CA PRO A 77 4.66 -0.63 3.40
C PRO A 77 5.08 0.12 4.68
N SER A 78 4.32 -0.01 5.76
CA SER A 78 4.67 0.57 7.07
C SER A 78 5.82 -0.14 7.80
N ARG A 79 6.27 -1.30 7.33
CA ARG A 79 7.22 -2.22 7.98
C ARG A 79 6.77 -2.71 9.35
N THR A 80 5.46 -2.75 9.60
CA THR A 80 4.87 -3.21 10.88
C THR A 80 4.28 -4.62 10.80
N GLY A 81 4.61 -5.36 9.75
CA GLY A 81 4.25 -6.76 9.57
C GLY A 81 4.64 -7.29 8.21
N PHE A 82 3.91 -8.30 7.72
CA PHE A 82 4.21 -9.06 6.52
C PHE A 82 3.08 -8.99 5.49
N ARG A 83 3.46 -9.09 4.22
CA ARG A 83 2.55 -9.27 3.09
C ARG A 83 2.96 -10.49 2.28
N PHE A 84 1.96 -11.16 1.74
CA PHE A 84 2.06 -12.13 0.68
C PHE A 84 1.22 -11.64 -0.50
N SER A 85 1.75 -11.75 -1.72
CA SER A 85 1.02 -11.42 -2.95
C SER A 85 1.43 -12.34 -4.10
N LEU A 86 0.44 -12.99 -4.69
CA LEU A 86 0.56 -13.75 -5.92
C LEU A 86 0.19 -12.85 -7.10
N GLY A 87 1.15 -12.02 -7.53
CA GLY A 87 1.00 -11.15 -8.70
C GLY A 87 -0.13 -10.11 -8.60
N GLY A 88 -0.62 -9.81 -7.39
CA GLY A 88 -1.79 -8.96 -7.16
C GLY A 88 -3.16 -9.64 -7.33
N TYR A 89 -3.20 -10.92 -7.72
CA TYR A 89 -4.44 -11.71 -7.85
C TYR A 89 -4.94 -12.24 -6.51
N LEU A 90 -4.03 -12.69 -5.66
CA LEU A 90 -4.33 -13.20 -4.32
C LEU A 90 -3.31 -12.61 -3.36
N GLY A 91 -3.74 -12.14 -2.20
CA GLY A 91 -2.82 -11.59 -1.22
C GLY A 91 -3.34 -11.70 0.21
N LEU A 92 -2.38 -11.74 1.14
CA LEU A 92 -2.61 -11.68 2.58
C LEU A 92 -1.68 -10.60 3.14
N THR A 93 -2.24 -9.66 3.87
CA THR A 93 -1.48 -8.60 4.54
C THR A 93 -1.80 -8.65 6.02
N VAL A 94 -0.76 -8.69 6.85
CA VAL A 94 -0.86 -8.62 8.31
C VAL A 94 0.11 -7.56 8.80
N GLY A 95 -0.39 -6.47 9.36
CA GLY A 95 0.46 -5.41 9.92
C GLY A 95 -0.27 -4.55 10.94
N TRP A 96 0.48 -3.86 11.80
CA TRP A 96 -0.11 -2.95 12.79
C TRP A 96 -0.80 -1.74 12.13
N VAL A 97 -0.24 -1.22 11.04
CA VAL A 97 -0.80 -0.06 10.31
C VAL A 97 -1.83 -0.50 9.27
N GLU A 98 -1.55 -1.58 8.55
CA GLU A 98 -2.42 -2.11 7.50
C GLU A 98 -3.59 -2.93 8.06
N GLY A 99 -3.46 -3.53 9.24
CA GLY A 99 -4.43 -4.49 9.76
C GLY A 99 -4.27 -5.88 9.15
N LEU A 100 -5.33 -6.68 9.24
CA LEU A 100 -5.42 -8.00 8.60
C LEU A 100 -6.28 -7.86 7.34
N GLU A 101 -5.71 -8.07 6.16
CA GLU A 101 -6.40 -7.98 4.88
C GLU A 101 -6.18 -9.22 4.03
N ILE A 102 -7.23 -9.63 3.31
CA ILE A 102 -7.21 -10.63 2.26
C ILE A 102 -7.64 -9.94 0.97
N ASN A 103 -6.80 -10.05 -0.06
CA ASN A 103 -7.09 -9.59 -1.42
C ASN A 103 -7.42 -10.80 -2.29
N VAL A 104 -8.59 -10.82 -2.93
CA VAL A 104 -8.95 -11.77 -3.98
C VAL A 104 -9.39 -11.01 -5.22
N LEU A 105 -8.64 -11.15 -6.30
CA LEU A 105 -8.89 -10.49 -7.59
C LEU A 105 -9.06 -8.96 -7.49
N GLY A 106 -8.36 -8.32 -6.54
CA GLY A 106 -8.48 -6.89 -6.27
C GLY A 106 -9.56 -6.52 -5.24
N LEU A 107 -10.38 -7.48 -4.80
CA LEU A 107 -11.37 -7.29 -3.74
C LEU A 107 -10.69 -7.49 -2.39
N VAL A 108 -10.57 -6.40 -1.64
CA VAL A 108 -9.92 -6.41 -0.33
C VAL A 108 -10.96 -6.45 0.78
N VAL A 109 -10.91 -7.52 1.59
CA VAL A 109 -11.66 -7.64 2.85
C VAL A 109 -10.66 -7.63 3.99
N GLY A 110 -10.99 -6.99 5.11
CA GLY A 110 -10.08 -6.99 6.25
C GLY A 110 -10.61 -6.32 7.49
N ILE A 111 -9.76 -6.26 8.51
CA ILE A 111 -10.00 -5.55 9.77
C ILE A 111 -8.83 -4.63 10.10
N ASP A 112 -9.11 -3.40 10.53
CA ASP A 112 -8.13 -2.47 11.08
C ASP A 112 -8.09 -2.68 12.61
N VAL A 113 -6.99 -3.24 13.11
CA VAL A 113 -6.80 -3.56 14.53
C VAL A 113 -6.44 -2.30 15.33
N ARG A 114 -5.61 -1.42 14.75
CA ARG A 114 -5.14 -0.18 15.40
C ARG A 114 -6.27 0.84 15.54
N ARG A 115 -7.18 0.89 14.56
CA ARG A 115 -8.39 1.71 14.59
C ARG A 115 -9.59 0.81 14.28
N PRO A 116 -10.23 0.21 15.30
CA PRO A 116 -11.26 -0.80 15.13
C PRO A 116 -12.24 -0.48 14.00
N GLY A 117 -12.22 -1.29 12.95
CA GLY A 117 -13.05 -1.10 11.78
C GLY A 117 -12.91 -2.24 10.78
N ILE A 118 -13.93 -2.40 9.95
CA ILE A 118 -14.01 -3.42 8.92
C ILE A 118 -13.68 -2.77 7.57
N LYS A 119 -12.93 -3.47 6.74
CA LYS A 119 -12.61 -3.09 5.37
C LYS A 119 -13.42 -3.97 4.44
N LEU A 120 -14.24 -3.34 3.60
CA LEU A 120 -15.10 -4.01 2.66
C LEU A 120 -14.76 -3.56 1.22
N PRO A 121 -14.80 -4.50 0.26
CA PRO A 121 -14.61 -4.16 -1.14
C PRO A 121 -15.72 -3.21 -1.61
N GLY A 122 -15.35 -2.19 -2.37
CA GLY A 122 -16.27 -1.16 -2.86
C GLY A 122 -16.68 -0.10 -1.83
N PHE A 123 -16.77 -0.45 -0.54
CA PHE A 123 -17.24 0.46 0.52
C PHE A 123 -16.14 1.11 1.35
N GLY A 124 -14.89 0.66 1.22
CA GLY A 124 -13.78 1.25 1.97
C GLY A 124 -13.68 0.70 3.39
N ARG A 125 -13.12 1.51 4.30
CA ARG A 125 -13.09 1.21 5.74
C ARG A 125 -14.34 1.79 6.41
N ILE A 126 -15.09 0.96 7.11
CA ILE A 126 -16.24 1.32 7.94
C ILE A 126 -15.88 0.99 9.40
N GLY A 127 -15.88 1.98 10.27
CA GLY A 127 -15.55 1.78 11.68
C GLY A 127 -15.47 3.11 12.41
N VAL A 128 -15.55 3.01 13.74
CA VAL A 128 -15.45 4.13 14.68
C VAL A 128 -14.05 4.75 14.63
#